data_AF-A0A5P2CWC9-F1
#
_entry.id   AF-A0A5P2CWC9-F1
#
_cell.length_a   1.000
_cell.length_b   1.000
_cell.length_c   1.000
_cell.angle_alpha   90.00
_cell.angle_beta   90.00
_cell.angle_gamma   90.00
#
_symmetry.space_group_name_H-M   'P 1'
#
loop_
_entity.id
_entity.type
_entity.pdbx_description
1 polymer ?
#
loop_
_entity_poly.entity_id
_entity_poly.type
_entity_poly.pdbx_seq_one_letter_code
_entity_poly.pdbx_strand_id
1 'polypeptide(L)' 'MELERIRPTVLRGTFHAYELAALTAAARYVVESAPADVPAESLDQLEQLLTEYDRQVRKLAGRQP' A
#
# COMPACT_ATOMS: atom_id res chain seq x y z
N MET A 1 -5.37 7.99 11.81
CA MET A 1 -4.62 6.72 11.63
C MET A 1 -4.43 6.00 12.96
N GLU A 2 -4.73 4.70 13.01
CA GLU A 2 -4.45 3.81 14.15
C GLU A 2 -3.68 2.57 13.66
N LEU A 3 -2.75 2.06 14.47
CA LEU A 3 -1.95 0.86 14.17
C LEU A 3 -2.01 -0.12 15.35
N GLU A 4 -2.41 -1.35 15.08
CA GLU A 4 -2.54 -2.43 16.05
C GLU A 4 -1.66 -3.61 15.66
N ARG A 5 -0.94 -4.21 16.62
CA ARG A 5 -0.20 -5.46 16.40
C ARG A 5 -1.12 -6.64 16.63
N ILE A 6 -1.41 -7.40 15.57
CA ILE A 6 -2.26 -8.60 15.63
C ILE A 6 -1.41 -9.86 15.91
N ARG A 7 -0.21 -9.94 15.33
CA ARG A 7 0.80 -10.99 15.53
C ARG A 7 2.22 -10.38 15.42
N PRO A 8 3.30 -11.08 15.80
CA PRO A 8 4.66 -10.51 15.78
C PRO A 8 5.04 -9.82 14.47
N THR A 9 4.60 -10.33 13.32
CA THR A 9 4.91 -9.77 12.00
C THR A 9 3.68 -9.24 11.25
N VAL A 10 2.52 -9.11 11.93
CA VAL A 10 1.27 -8.68 11.30
C VAL A 10 0.71 -7.49 12.05
N LEU A 11 0.61 -6.36 11.34
CA LEU A 11 -0.01 -5.13 11.82
C LEU A 11 -1.34 -4.93 11.10
N ARG A 12 -2.34 -4.40 11.80
CA ARG A 12 -3.56 -3.86 11.24
C ARG A 12 -3.47 -2.33 11.32
N GLY A 13 -3.69 -1.66 10.20
CA GLY A 13 -3.79 -0.21 10.17
C GLY A 13 -5.20 0.24 9.79
N THR A 14 -5.74 1.20 10.52
CA THR A 14 -7.00 1.89 10.22
C THR A 14 -6.66 3.30 9.76
N PHE A 15 -7.14 3.67 8.57
CA PHE A 15 -6.81 4.93 7.92
C PHE A 15 -8.08 5.64 7.46
N HIS A 16 -8.10 6.97 7.56
CA HIS A 16 -8.98 7.77 6.71
C HIS A 16 -8.55 7.64 5.24
N ALA A 17 -9.50 7.84 4.32
CA ALA A 17 -9.23 7.69 2.88
C ALA A 17 -8.04 8.55 2.39
N TYR A 18 -7.91 9.77 2.90
CA TYR A 18 -6.80 10.67 2.55
C TYR A 18 -5.45 10.21 3.12
N GLU A 19 -5.43 9.63 4.32
CA GLU A 19 -4.22 9.07 4.93
C GLU A 19 -3.71 7.88 4.11
N LEU A 20 -4.63 7.00 3.70
CA LEU A 20 -4.32 5.88 2.83
C LEU A 20 -3.83 6.36 1.45
N ALA A 21 -4.48 7.37 0.87
CA ALA A 21 -4.07 7.93 -0.41
C ALA A 21 -2.64 8.52 -0.35
N ALA A 22 -2.29 9.21 0.72
CA ALA A 22 -0.95 9.74 0.93
C ALA A 22 0.10 8.61 1.05
N LEU A 23 -0.21 7.55 1.80
CA LEU A 23 0.67 6.38 1.92
C LEU A 23 0.87 5.67 0.58
N THR A 24 -0.21 5.44 -0.18
CA THR A 24 -0.14 4.85 -1.52
C THR A 24 0.66 5.72 -2.48
N ALA A 25 0.51 7.04 -2.43
CA ALA A 25 1.29 7.95 -3.27
C ALA A 25 2.80 7.88 -2.95
N ALA A 26 3.16 7.85 -1.67
CA ALA A 26 4.55 7.68 -1.24
C ALA A 26 5.13 6.34 -1.72
N ALA A 27 4.36 5.25 -1.60
CA ALA A 27 4.77 3.93 -2.09
C ALA A 27 5.00 3.93 -3.61
N ARG A 28 4.09 4.55 -4.39
CA ARG A 28 4.26 4.70 -5.84
C ARG A 28 5.51 5.49 -6.20
N TYR A 29 5.76 6.59 -5.49
CA TYR A 29 6.97 7.38 -5.68
C TYR A 29 8.25 6.57 -5.46
N VAL A 30 8.29 5.71 -4.42
CA VAL A 30 9.45 4.84 -4.17
C VAL A 30 9.65 3.82 -5.29
N VAL A 31 8.57 3.18 -5.77
CA VAL A 31 8.66 2.23 -6.89
C VAL A 31 9.14 2.93 -8.16
N GLU A 32 8.61 4.13 -8.46
CA GLU A 32 8.96 4.88 -9.67
C GLU A 32 10.38 5.46 -9.62
N SER A 33 10.80 6.01 -8.48
CA SER A 33 12.14 6.60 -8.32
C SER A 33 13.24 5.56 -8.15
N ALA A 34 12.88 4.31 -7.80
CA ALA A 34 13.79 3.19 -7.55
C ALA A 34 15.08 3.60 -6.80
N PRO A 35 14.98 4.12 -5.55
CA PRO A 35 16.13 4.62 -4.82
C PRO A 35 17.21 3.53 -4.66
N ALA A 36 18.48 3.91 -4.86
CA ALA A 36 19.59 2.97 -4.87
C ALA A 36 19.83 2.23 -3.54
N ASP A 37 19.29 2.76 -2.44
CA ASP A 37 19.33 2.18 -1.10
C ASP A 37 18.20 1.18 -0.82
N VAL A 38 17.23 1.04 -1.74
CA VAL A 38 16.14 0.06 -1.63
C VAL A 38 16.47 -1.18 -2.46
N PRO A 39 16.46 -2.38 -1.86
CA PRO A 39 16.70 -3.62 -2.62
C PRO A 39 15.67 -3.83 -3.72
N ALA A 40 16.12 -4.31 -4.89
CA ALA A 40 15.25 -4.58 -6.04
C ALA A 40 14.07 -5.50 -5.70
N GLU A 41 14.32 -6.57 -4.92
CA GLU A 41 13.26 -7.48 -4.47
C GLU A 41 12.19 -6.75 -3.63
N SER A 42 12.57 -5.75 -2.84
CA SER A 42 11.61 -4.95 -2.07
C SER A 42 10.77 -4.04 -2.96
N LEU A 43 11.34 -3.52 -4.05
CA LEU A 43 10.59 -2.76 -5.06
C LEU A 43 9.59 -3.66 -5.79
N ASP A 44 10.01 -4.86 -6.18
CA ASP A 44 9.13 -5.85 -6.84
C ASP A 44 7.95 -6.25 -5.93
N GLN A 45 8.22 -6.50 -4.65
CA GLN A 45 7.19 -6.80 -3.65
C GLN A 45 6.21 -5.63 -3.47
N LEU A 46 6.73 -4.39 -3.46
CA LEU A 46 5.91 -3.19 -3.31
C LEU A 46 5.03 -2.94 -4.56
N GLU A 47 5.56 -3.19 -5.76
CA GLU A 47 4.81 -3.12 -7.02
C GLU A 47 3.65 -4.12 -7.04
N GLN A 48 3.88 -5.36 -6.60
CA GLN A 48 2.83 -6.38 -6.46
C GLN A 48 1.75 -5.94 -5.47
N LEU A 49 2.14 -5.36 -4.33
CA LEU A 49 1.21 -4.85 -3.34
C LEU A 49 0.35 -3.71 -3.89
N LEU A 50 0.94 -2.77 -4.63
CA LEU A 50 0.23 -1.66 -5.26
C LEU A 50 -0.74 -2.14 -6.35
N THR A 51 -0.33 -3.13 -7.14
CA THR A 51 -1.18 -3.76 -8.16
C THR A 51 -2.40 -4.42 -7.51
N GLU A 52 -2.20 -5.13 -6.40
CA GLU A 52 -3.28 -5.75 -5.65
C GLU A 52 -4.23 -4.70 -5.03
N TYR A 53 -3.67 -3.63 -4.46
CA TYR A 53 -4.43 -2.50 -3.95
C TYR A 53 -5.33 -1.89 -5.03
N ASP A 54 -4.79 -1.59 -6.22
CA ASP A 54 -5.55 -1.01 -7.33
C ASP A 54 -6.68 -1.93 -7.80
N ARG A 55 -6.45 -3.25 -7.77
CA ARG A 55 -7.47 -4.25 -8.07
C ARG A 55 -8.60 -4.22 -7.03
N GLN A 56 -8.28 -4.11 -5.75
CA GLN A 56 -9.27 -4.06 -4.68
C GLN A 56 -10.07 -2.76 -4.68
N VAL A 57 -9.44 -1.61 -4.91
CA VAL A 57 -10.12 -0.33 -5.04
C VAL A 57 -11.12 -0.35 -6.20
N ARG A 58 -10.74 -0.90 -7.36
CA ARG A 58 -11.64 -1.07 -8.51
C ARG A 58 -12.86 -1.95 -8.17
N LYS A 59 -12.65 -3.05 -7.42
CA LYS A 59 -13.75 -3.90 -6.95
C LYS A 59 -14.68 -3.17 -5.99
N LEU A 60 -14.16 -2.33 -5.10
CA LEU A 60 -14.97 -1.51 -4.19
C LEU A 60 -15.79 -0.48 -4.96
N ALA A 61 -15.20 0.19 -5.96
CA ALA A 61 -15.91 1.16 -6.79
C ALA A 61 -17.03 0.54 -7.64
N GLY A 62 -16.83 -0.69 -8.13
CA GLY A 62 -17.87 -1.45 -8.85
C GLY A 62 -18.93 -2.08 -7.94
N ARG A 63 -18.67 -2.13 -6.63
CA ARG A 63 -19.60 -2.56 -5.58
C ARG A 63 -20.20 -1.31 -4.95
N GLN A 64 -20.83 -0.47 -5.78
CA GLN A 64 -21.73 0.57 -5.25
C GLN A 64 -22.86 -0.13 -4.47
N PRO A 65 -23.27 0.41 -3.31
CA PRO A 65 -24.41 -0.11 -2.55
C PRO A 65 -25.71 -0.04 -3.36
#